data_AF-A0A5C7RH94-F1
#
_entry.id   AF-A0A5C7RH94-F1
#
_cell.length_a   1.000
_cell.length_b   1.000
_cell.length_c   1.000
_cell.angle_alpha   90.00
_cell.angle_beta   90.00
_cell.angle_gamma   90.00
#
_symmetry.space_group_name_H-M   'P 1'
#
loop_
_entity.id
_entity.type
_entity.pdbx_description
1 polymer ?
#
loop_
_entity_poly.entity_id
_entity_poly.type
_entity_poly.pdbx_seq_one_letter_code
_entity_poly.pdbx_strand_id
1 'polypeptide(L)'
;MSISRSEWPWYVAEYLITELLQDQEVSYSIHSYLLKADSAEYAYTKAINLGERLNDSINNEEGELVEYRCKGLFNLDTLQVTELGDETQLSVIPLSASSRLSVRTKSELSLFSE
;
A
#
# COMPACT_ATOMS: atom_id res chain seq x y z
N MET A 1 -26.73 5.42 25.65
CA MET A 1 -26.07 4.28 25.01
C MET A 1 -24.65 4.71 24.68
N SER A 2 -23.69 4.28 25.49
CA SER A 2 -22.28 4.55 25.27
C SER A 2 -21.81 3.66 24.13
N ILE A 3 -21.40 4.23 23.00
CA ILE A 3 -20.76 3.48 21.92
C ILE A 3 -19.45 2.98 22.52
N SER A 4 -19.36 1.67 22.76
CA SER A 4 -18.10 1.03 23.11
C SER A 4 -17.07 1.41 22.05
N ARG A 5 -15.85 1.77 22.46
CA ARG A 5 -14.70 1.95 21.55
C ARG A 5 -14.30 0.60 20.92
N SER A 6 -15.22 -0.09 20.26
CA SER A 6 -14.92 -1.24 19.43
C SER A 6 -14.18 -0.73 18.20
N GLU A 7 -12.87 -0.62 18.37
CA GLU A 7 -11.81 -0.78 17.38
C GLU A 7 -12.35 -1.04 15.97
N TRP A 8 -12.33 0.00 15.16
CA TRP A 8 -12.79 -0.07 13.79
C TRP A 8 -11.74 -0.87 13.00
N PRO A 9 -12.12 -1.90 12.24
CA PRO A 9 -11.16 -2.89 11.71
C PRO A 9 -10.43 -2.39 10.47
N TRP A 10 -10.40 -1.09 10.19
CA TRP A 10 -9.94 -0.56 8.91
C TRP A 10 -8.56 0.05 9.01
N TYR A 11 -7.68 -0.39 8.11
CA TYR A 11 -6.31 0.08 8.02
C TYR A 11 -6.01 0.53 6.59
N VAL A 12 -5.08 1.46 6.42
CA VAL A 12 -4.55 1.86 5.12
C VAL A 12 -3.12 1.43 5.02
N ALA A 13 -2.84 0.55 4.06
CA ALA A 13 -1.50 0.19 3.68
C ALA A 13 -1.08 1.03 2.47
N GLU A 14 0.01 1.78 2.64
CA GLU A 14 0.64 2.52 1.54
C GLU A 14 1.84 1.72 1.04
N TYR A 15 1.89 1.44 -0.26
CA TYR A 15 3.01 0.73 -0.88
C TYR A 15 3.81 1.66 -1.77
N LEU A 16 5.13 1.52 -1.71
CA LEU A 16 6.01 2.09 -2.73
C LEU A 16 6.01 1.16 -3.93
N ILE A 17 5.48 1.63 -5.05
CA ILE A 17 5.45 0.93 -6.32
C ILE A 17 6.47 1.54 -7.26
N THR A 18 7.07 0.68 -8.07
CA THR A 18 7.95 1.07 -9.16
C THR A 18 7.43 0.48 -10.45
N GLU A 19 7.28 1.32 -11.47
CA GLU A 19 6.94 0.89 -12.82
C GLU A 19 8.20 0.97 -13.68
N LEU A 20 8.53 -0.14 -14.35
CA LEU A 20 9.65 -0.21 -15.27
C LEU A 20 9.13 -0.46 -16.68
N LEU A 21 9.44 0.46 -17.58
CA LEU A 21 9.29 0.29 -19.03
C LEU A 21 10.60 -0.29 -19.58
N GLN A 22 10.51 -1.22 -20.54
CA GLN A 22 11.60 -2.09 -21.03
C GLN A 22 12.99 -1.46 -21.17
N ASP A 23 13.13 -0.16 -21.45
CA ASP A 23 14.40 0.54 -21.58
C ASP A 23 14.38 2.00 -21.06
N GLN A 24 13.41 2.37 -20.21
CA GLN A 24 13.18 3.77 -19.82
C GLN A 24 12.91 4.02 -18.33
N GLU A 25 12.78 5.32 -18.04
CA GLU A 25 12.69 5.99 -16.75
C GLU A 25 11.84 5.23 -15.72
N VAL A 26 12.45 5.01 -14.56
CA VAL A 26 11.80 4.37 -13.43
C VAL A 26 10.80 5.37 -12.84
N SER A 27 9.51 5.08 -12.99
CA SER A 27 8.46 5.83 -12.30
C SER A 27 8.31 5.29 -10.88
N TYR A 28 8.00 6.17 -9.94
CA TYR A 28 7.64 5.80 -8.58
C TYR A 28 6.22 6.28 -8.30
N SER A 29 5.47 5.48 -7.55
CA SER A 29 4.16 5.87 -7.06
C SER A 29 3.90 5.30 -5.67
N ILE A 30 3.03 5.97 -4.91
CA ILE A 30 2.48 5.42 -3.67
C ILE A 30 1.05 4.97 -3.95
N HIS A 31 0.78 3.69 -3.73
CA HIS A 31 -0.57 3.13 -3.83
C HIS A 31 -1.12 2.89 -2.43
N SER A 32 -2.30 3.42 -2.15
CA SER A 32 -2.97 3.23 -0.87
C SER A 32 -4.07 2.19 -1.00
N TYR A 33 -4.09 1.18 -0.14
CA TYR A 33 -5.11 0.14 -0.10
C TYR A 33 -5.76 0.06 1.26
N LEU A 34 -7.07 -0.14 1.26
CA LEU A 34 -7.83 -0.38 2.47
C LEU A 34 -7.75 -1.86 2.87
N LEU A 35 -7.52 -2.12 4.15
CA LEU A 35 -7.46 -3.47 4.70
C LEU A 35 -8.40 -3.60 5.88
N LYS A 36 -9.24 -4.65 5.86
CA LYS A 36 -10.04 -5.06 7.00
C LYS A 36 -9.27 -6.07 7.86
N ALA A 37 -9.07 -5.77 9.12
CA ALA A 37 -8.40 -6.64 10.09
C ALA A 37 -8.87 -6.37 11.51
N ASP A 38 -8.90 -7.41 12.34
CA ASP A 38 -9.34 -7.29 13.75
C ASP A 38 -8.22 -6.80 14.68
N SER A 39 -7.01 -6.57 14.17
CA SER A 39 -5.88 -6.02 14.92
C SER A 39 -4.80 -5.45 13.99
N ALA A 40 -3.94 -4.60 14.55
CA ALA A 40 -2.77 -4.05 13.88
C ALA A 40 -1.83 -5.14 13.32
N GLU A 41 -1.57 -6.18 14.10
CA GLU A 41 -0.72 -7.31 13.70
C GLU A 41 -1.30 -8.08 12.51
N TYR A 42 -2.61 -8.31 12.52
CA TYR A 42 -3.27 -8.97 11.42
C TYR A 42 -3.33 -8.08 10.18
N ALA A 43 -3.53 -6.77 10.34
CA ALA A 43 -3.46 -5.79 9.26
C ALA A 43 -2.07 -5.79 8.60
N TYR A 44 -1.00 -5.80 9.39
CA TYR A 44 0.37 -5.89 8.88
C TYR A 44 0.60 -7.17 8.07
N THR A 45 0.16 -8.32 8.59
CA THR A 45 0.28 -9.60 7.89
C THR A 45 -0.47 -9.58 6.55
N LYS A 46 -1.71 -9.05 6.53
CA LYS A 46 -2.46 -8.88 5.28
C LYS A 46 -1.77 -7.92 4.32
N ALA A 47 -1.18 -6.84 4.82
CA ALA A 47 -0.47 -5.87 3.99
C ALA A 47 0.75 -6.51 3.29
N ILE A 48 1.53 -7.30 4.01
CA ILE A 48 2.67 -8.02 3.40
C ILE A 48 2.19 -8.97 2.30
N ASN A 49 1.15 -9.78 2.57
CA ASN A 49 0.60 -10.71 1.58
C ASN A 49 0.01 -10.01 0.35
N LEU A 50 -0.64 -8.85 0.54
CA LEU A 50 -1.13 -8.04 -0.58
C LEU A 50 0.04 -7.47 -1.39
N GLY A 51 1.07 -6.94 -0.74
CA GLY A 51 2.27 -6.44 -1.40
C GLY A 51 2.94 -7.47 -2.32
N GLU A 52 3.01 -8.73 -1.90
CA GLU A 52 3.53 -9.83 -2.74
C GLU A 52 2.67 -10.05 -3.99
N ARG A 53 1.34 -9.98 -3.86
CA ARG A 53 0.37 -10.13 -4.95
C ARG A 53 0.34 -8.96 -5.93
N LEU A 54 0.81 -7.77 -5.53
CA LEU A 54 0.84 -6.59 -6.38
C LEU A 54 2.01 -6.58 -7.38
N ASN A 55 2.94 -7.53 -7.28
CA ASN A 55 3.98 -7.70 -8.29
C ASN A 55 3.36 -8.34 -9.54
N ASP A 56 3.35 -7.61 -10.64
CA ASP A 56 2.77 -8.05 -11.90
C ASP A 56 3.57 -7.52 -13.10
N SER A 57 3.31 -8.05 -14.28
CA SER A 57 3.90 -7.57 -15.53
C SER A 57 2.85 -7.65 -16.62
N ILE A 58 2.51 -6.48 -17.18
CA ILE A 58 1.45 -6.33 -18.17
C ILE A 58 1.99 -5.61 -19.40
N ASN A 59 1.34 -5.80 -20.55
CA ASN A 59 1.61 -4.95 -21.69
C ASN A 59 0.71 -3.71 -21.61
N ASN A 60 1.28 -2.52 -21.80
CA ASN A 60 0.50 -1.29 -21.92
C ASN A 60 -0.27 -1.25 -23.27
N GLU A 61 -1.05 -0.18 -23.49
CA GLU A 61 -1.83 0.01 -24.72
C GLU A 61 -0.96 0.08 -25.98
N GLU A 62 0.33 0.42 -25.83
CA GLU A 62 1.32 0.50 -26.91
C GLU A 62 2.03 -0.84 -27.16
N GLY A 63 1.70 -1.88 -26.37
CA GLY A 63 2.27 -3.22 -26.47
C GLY A 63 3.64 -3.38 -25.79
N GLU A 64 4.09 -2.38 -25.04
CA GLU A 64 5.34 -2.43 -24.27
C GLU A 64 5.12 -3.14 -22.93
N LEU A 65 6.10 -3.95 -22.52
CA LEU A 65 6.07 -4.59 -21.21
C LEU A 65 6.31 -3.55 -20.12
N VAL A 66 5.35 -3.42 -19.22
CA VAL A 66 5.43 -2.65 -17.99
C VAL A 66 5.50 -3.62 -16.81
N GLU A 67 6.59 -3.55 -16.07
CA GLU A 67 6.75 -4.31 -14.84
C GLU A 67 6.31 -3.47 -13.63
N TYR A 68 5.28 -3.95 -12.93
CA TYR A 68 4.80 -3.37 -11.68
C TYR A 68 5.47 -4.08 -10.51
N ARG A 69 6.31 -3.36 -9.78
CA ARG A 69 7.05 -3.94 -8.64
C ARG A 69 6.69 -3.23 -7.35
N CYS A 70 6.05 -3.96 -6.43
CA CYS A 70 5.92 -3.53 -5.05
C CYS A 70 7.29 -3.63 -4.37
N LYS A 71 7.82 -2.49 -3.92
CA LYS A 71 9.09 -2.45 -3.18
C LYS A 71 8.91 -2.79 -1.71
N GLY A 72 7.74 -2.50 -1.17
CA GLY A 72 7.37 -2.83 0.20
C GLY A 72 6.38 -1.83 0.80
N LEU A 73 6.03 -2.10 2.06
CA LEU A 73 5.11 -1.29 2.85
C LEU A 73 5.81 0.02 3.27
N PHE A 74 5.27 1.14 2.80
CA PHE A 74 5.73 2.49 3.13
C PHE A 74 5.10 2.99 4.43
N ASN A 75 3.81 2.75 4.62
CA ASN A 75 3.08 3.18 5.82
C ASN A 75 1.90 2.24 6.12
N LEU A 76 1.49 2.21 7.39
CA LEU A 76 0.28 1.53 7.84
C LEU A 76 -0.39 2.40 8.91
N ASP A 77 -1.65 2.77 8.67
CA ASP A 77 -2.43 3.63 9.57
C ASP A 77 -3.84 3.04 9.80
N THR A 78 -4.51 3.47 10.86
CA THR A 78 -5.89 3.06 11.18
C THR A 78 -6.87 4.13 10.69
N LEU A 79 -7.91 3.72 9.97
CA LEU A 79 -8.99 4.60 9.54
C LEU A 79 -10.27 4.36 10.33
N GLN A 80 -10.97 5.45 10.62
CA GLN A 80 -12.33 5.42 11.17
C GLN A 80 -13.32 5.66 10.02
N VAL A 81 -13.69 4.58 9.32
CA VAL A 81 -14.62 4.60 8.17
C VAL A 81 -15.69 3.52 8.31
N THR A 82 -16.92 3.84 7.91
CA THR A 82 -18.11 3.00 8.15
C THR A 82 -18.41 1.99 7.06
N GLU A 83 -18.14 2.29 5.79
CA GLU A 83 -18.54 1.42 4.67
C GLU A 83 -17.56 1.51 3.50
N LEU A 84 -16.64 0.55 3.40
CA LEU A 84 -15.75 0.38 2.26
C LEU A 84 -15.47 -1.12 2.04
N GLY A 85 -14.97 -1.48 0.85
CA GLY A 85 -14.55 -2.84 0.51
C GLY A 85 -13.12 -3.14 0.98
N ASP A 86 -12.86 -4.37 1.40
CA ASP A 86 -11.51 -4.86 1.72
C ASP A 86 -10.63 -4.91 0.45
N GLU A 87 -9.33 -4.70 0.62
CA GLU A 87 -8.32 -4.59 -0.46
C GLU A 87 -8.64 -3.54 -1.54
N THR A 88 -9.53 -2.58 -1.25
CA THR A 88 -9.89 -1.52 -2.21
C THR A 88 -8.74 -0.54 -2.35
N GLN A 89 -8.30 -0.27 -3.59
CA GLN A 89 -7.34 0.79 -3.87
C GLN A 89 -8.01 2.16 -3.69
N LEU A 90 -7.46 2.96 -2.78
CA LEU A 90 -8.00 4.28 -2.44
C LEU A 90 -7.38 5.39 -3.27
N SER A 91 -6.08 5.30 -3.55
CA SER A 91 -5.36 6.34 -4.28
C SER A 91 -4.08 5.81 -4.92
N VAL A 92 -3.64 6.52 -5.97
CA VAL A 92 -2.33 6.41 -6.60
C VAL A 92 -1.73 7.81 -6.65
N ILE A 93 -0.56 7.98 -6.03
CA ILE A 93 0.17 9.25 -6.01
C ILE A 93 1.44 9.06 -6.83
N PRO A 94 1.53 9.64 -8.04
CA PRO A 94 2.77 9.60 -8.82
C PRO A 94 3.83 10.47 -8.15
N LEU A 95 5.08 10.03 -8.22
CA LEU A 95 6.22 10.68 -7.57
C LEU A 95 7.29 11.00 -8.60
N SER A 96 8.01 12.09 -8.38
CA SER A 96 9.14 12.44 -9.23
C SER A 96 10.32 11.50 -8.97
N ALA A 97 11.12 11.22 -10.00
CA ALA A 97 12.32 10.38 -9.92
C ALA A 97 13.35 10.87 -8.87
N SER A 98 13.29 12.15 -8.46
CA SER A 98 14.14 12.71 -7.39
C SER A 98 13.70 12.37 -5.97
N SER A 99 12.55 11.72 -5.79
CA SER A 99 11.98 11.43 -4.47
C SER A 99 12.83 10.38 -3.75
N ARG A 100 13.45 10.76 -2.63
CA ARG A 100 14.14 9.82 -1.75
C ARG A 100 13.12 9.09 -0.89
N LEU A 101 12.63 7.96 -1.40
CA LEU A 101 11.68 7.11 -0.69
C LEU A 101 12.35 5.80 -0.31
N SER A 102 12.11 5.39 0.92
CA SER A 102 12.56 4.13 1.47
C SER A 102 11.38 3.37 2.04
N VAL A 103 11.38 2.07 1.82
CA VAL A 103 10.48 1.14 2.52
C VAL A 103 10.78 1.22 4.01
N ARG A 104 9.74 1.24 4.83
CA ARG A 104 9.86 1.31 6.29
C ARG A 104 9.89 -0.09 6.87
N THR A 105 10.70 -0.27 7.91
CA THR A 105 10.62 -1.47 8.77
C THR A 105 9.35 -1.42 9.61
N LYS A 106 8.93 -2.57 10.16
CA LYS A 106 7.70 -2.68 10.95
C LYS A 106 7.62 -1.63 12.08
N SER A 107 8.72 -1.42 12.81
CA SER A 107 8.80 -0.46 13.92
C SER A 107 8.73 1.02 13.49
N GLU A 108 8.92 1.31 12.21
CA GLU A 108 8.86 2.67 11.65
C GLU A 108 7.49 3.00 11.03
N LEU A 109 6.55 2.05 11.04
CA LEU A 109 5.18 2.26 10.58
C LEU A 109 4.40 3.02 11.66
N SER A 110 3.55 3.96 11.22
CA SER A 110 2.81 4.87 12.10
C SER A 110 2.01 4.17 13.20
N LEU A 111 1.56 2.94 12.93
CA LEU A 111 0.80 2.11 13.85
C LEU A 111 1.63 1.45 14.97
N PHE A 112 2.94 1.28 14.76
CA PHE A 112 3.83 0.53 15.65
C PHE A 112 5.00 1.36 16.18
N SER A 113 5.17 2.59 15.71
CA SER A 113 6.14 3.54 16.23
C SER A 113 5.69 4.01 17.62
N GLU A 114 6.40 3.57 18.67
CA GLU A 114 6.27 4.08 20.05
C GLU A 114 6.99 5.42 20.25
#